data_AF-A0A660XU99-F1
#
_entry.id   AF-A0A660XU99-F1
#
_cell.length_a   1.000
_cell.length_b   1.000
_cell.length_c   1.000
_cell.angle_alpha   90.00
_cell.angle_beta   90.00
_cell.angle_gamma   90.00
#
_symmetry.space_group_name_H-M   'P 1'
#
loop_
_entity.id
_entity.type
_entity.pdbx_description
1 polymer ?
#
loop_
_entity_poly.entity_id
_entity_poly.type
_entity_poly.pdbx_seq_one_letter_code
_entity_poly.pdbx_strand_id
1 'polypeptide(L)' 'YNINGQKVATLVNRQMNPGSYSATFNAGNLSSGVYFYKLRTAEFISVKKMILTR' A
#
# COMPACT_ATOMS: atom_id res chain seq x y z
N TYR A 1 -3.29 -2.95 3.66
CA TYR A 1 -4.41 -3.43 4.48
C TYR A 1 -4.89 -4.76 3.91
N ASN A 2 -5.33 -5.68 4.76
CA ASN A 2 -5.99 -6.92 4.31
C ASN A 2 -7.51 -6.72 4.21
N ILE A 3 -8.24 -7.77 3.84
CA ILE A 3 -9.71 -7.75 3.70
C ILE A 3 -10.45 -7.43 5.01
N ASN A 4 -9.85 -7.75 6.16
CA ASN A 4 -10.40 -7.45 7.49
C ASN A 4 -10.13 -6.00 7.93
N GLY A 5 -9.56 -5.16 7.05
CA GLY A 5 -9.21 -3.77 7.37
C GLY A 5 -7.98 -3.63 8.26
N GLN A 6 -7.23 -4.70 8.52
CA GLN A 6 -6.03 -4.65 9.35
C GLN A 6 -4.85 -4.03 8.58
N LYS A 7 -4.10 -3.14 9.22
CA LYS A 7 -2.89 -2.56 8.63
C LYS A 7 -1.81 -3.62 8.57
N VAL A 8 -1.30 -3.87 7.36
CA VAL A 8 -0.27 -4.90 7.11
C VAL A 8 1.13 -4.30 7.20
N ALA A 9 1.35 -3.17 6.55
CA ALA A 9 2.63 -2.46 6.56
C ALA A 9 2.42 -0.98 6.19
N THR A 10 3.40 -0.15 6.54
CA THR A 10 3.57 1.20 6.04
C THR A 10 4.83 1.24 5.17
N LEU A 11 4.68 1.59 3.89
CA LEU A 11 5.80 1.64 2.93
C LEU A 11 6.57 2.95 2.99
N VAL A 12 5.84 4.07 3.09
CA VAL A 12 6.40 5.41 3.12
C VAL A 12 5.63 6.23 4.16
N ASN A 13 6.35 6.90 5.06
CA ASN A 13 5.79 7.76 6.09
C ASN A 13 6.60 9.05 6.25
N ARG A 14 6.78 9.78 5.16
CA ARG A 14 7.50 11.06 5.14
C ARG A 14 6.86 12.02 4.16
N GLN A 15 7.11 13.31 4.36
CA GLN A 15 6.76 14.33 3.39
C GLN A 15 7.62 14.14 2.14
N MET A 16 6.99 14.26 0.97
CA MET A 16 7.65 14.13 -0.33
C MET A 16 7.26 15.32 -1.18
N ASN A 17 8.26 15.94 -1.80
CA ASN A 17 8.02 17.04 -2.74
C ASN A 17 7.37 16.49 -4.02
N PRO A 18 6.70 17.33 -4.81
CA PRO A 18 6.14 16.92 -6.10
C PRO A 18 7.18 16.22 -6.98
N GLY A 19 6.81 15.08 -7.56
CA GLY A 19 7.69 14.26 -8.36
C GLY A 19 7.19 12.82 -8.50
N SER A 20 7.92 12.03 -9.28
CA SER A 20 7.65 10.60 -9.44
C SER A 20 8.53 9.79 -8.49
N TYR A 21 7.91 8.82 -7.80
CA TYR A 21 8.59 7.96 -6.84
C TYR A 21 8.14 6.52 -7.02
N SER A 22 9.05 5.60 -6.74
CA SER A 22 8.79 4.16 -6.70
C SER A 22 9.08 3.64 -5.30
N ALA A 23 8.22 2.75 -4.81
CA ALA A 23 8.40 2.06 -3.54
C ALA A 23 8.22 0.56 -3.76
N THR A 24 9.14 -0.24 -3.22
CA THR A 24 9.10 -1.70 -3.31
C THR A 24 8.36 -2.27 -2.11
N PHE A 25 7.38 -3.14 -2.36
CA PHE A 25 6.67 -3.87 -1.31
C PHE A 25 7.06 -5.34 -1.34
N ASN A 26 7.72 -5.82 -0.28
CA ASN A 26 8.00 -7.25 -0.13
C ASN A 26 6.80 -7.96 0.48
N ALA A 27 6.12 -8.76 -0.33
CA ALA A 27 4.93 -9.53 0.05
C ALA A 27 5.23 -11.02 0.35
N GLY A 28 6.50 -11.44 0.44
CA GLY A 28 6.87 -12.87 0.54
C GLY A 28 6.29 -13.59 1.76
N ASN A 29 6.10 -12.86 2.86
CA ASN A 29 5.53 -13.38 4.11
C ASN A 29 3.99 -13.26 4.19
N LEU A 30 3.33 -12.83 3.11
CA LEU A 30 1.89 -12.69 3.06
C LEU A 30 1.24 -13.86 2.33
N SER A 31 0.09 -14.29 2.82
CA SER A 31 -0.74 -15.29 2.16
C SER A 31 -1.32 -14.74 0.86
N SER A 32 -1.54 -15.61 -0.13
CA SER A 32 -2.31 -15.26 -1.32
C SER A 32 -3.69 -14.70 -0.92
N GLY A 33 -4.14 -13.66 -1.60
CA GLY A 33 -5.40 -13.01 -1.28
C GLY A 33 -5.47 -11.57 -1.76
N VAL A 34 -6.54 -10.89 -1.32
CA VAL A 34 -6.80 -9.50 -1.68
C VAL A 34 -6.25 -8.56 -0.62
N TYR A 35 -5.49 -7.57 -1.07
CA TYR A 35 -4.94 -6.51 -0.26
C TYR A 35 -5.31 -5.15 -0.83
N PHE A 36 -5.29 -4.14 0.02
CA PHE A 36 -5.53 -2.75 -0.35
C PHE A 36 -4.34 -1.90 0.04
N TYR A 37 -3.88 -1.06 -0.89
CA TYR A 37 -2.91 -0.02 -0.58
C TYR A 37 -3.57 1.35 -0.69
N LYS A 38 -3.13 2.26 0.18
CA LYS A 38 -3.67 3.61 0.29
C LYS A 38 -2.55 4.61 0.13
N LEU A 39 -2.69 5.51 -0.84
CA LEU A 39 -1.88 6.71 -1.00
C LEU A 39 -2.65 7.88 -0.39
N ARG A 40 -2.00 8.66 0.46
CA ARG A 40 -2.60 9.82 1.13
C ARG A 40 -1.64 10.99 1.04
N THR A 41 -2.14 12.11 0.56
CA THR A 41 -1.54 13.44 0.70
C THR A 41 -2.46 14.31 1.58
N ALA A 42 -2.15 15.59 1.72
CA ALA A 42 -3.01 16.52 2.47
C ALA A 42 -4.42 16.62 1.86
N GLU A 43 -4.52 16.65 0.53
CA GLU A 43 -5.76 16.94 -0.20
C GLU A 43 -6.32 15.73 -0.96
N PHE A 44 -5.57 14.62 -1.02
CA PHE A 44 -5.92 13.48 -1.86
C PHE A 44 -5.76 12.14 -1.14
N ILE A 45 -6.73 11.26 -1.34
CA ILE A 45 -6.65 9.86 -0.91
C ILE A 45 -7.01 8.98 -2.10
N SER A 46 -6.13 8.04 -2.43
CA SER A 46 -6.41 6.97 -3.39
C SER A 46 -6.24 5.61 -2.73
N VAL A 47 -7.23 4.75 -2.90
CA VAL A 47 -7.17 3.35 -2.47
C VAL A 47 -7.28 2.48 -3.70
N LYS A 48 -6.39 1.49 -3.79
CA LYS A 48 -6.37 0.53 -4.89
C LYS A 48 -6.25 -0.89 -4.35
N LYS A 49 -6.89 -1.81 -5.07
CA LYS A 49 -6.89 -3.24 -4.78
C LYS A 49 -5.68 -3.91 -5.46
N MET A 50 -5.07 -4.85 -4.76
CA MET A 50 -3.99 -5.71 -5.22
C MET A 50 -4.37 -7.15 -4.94
N ILE A 51 -4.19 -8.04 -5.92
CA ILE A 51 -4.35 -9.47 -5.75
C ILE A 51 -2.94 -10.06 -5.65
N LEU A 52 -2.65 -10.71 -4.53
CA LEU A 52 -1.41 -11.45 -4.34
C LEU A 52 -1.69 -12.92 -4.63
N THR A 53 -0.98 -13.47 -5.60
CA THR A 53 -0.96 -14.90 -5.91
C THR A 53 0.44 -15.44 -5.64
N ARG A 54 0.52 -16.69 -5.20
CA ARG A 54 1.76 -17.46 -5.22
C ARG A 54 1.86 -18.22 -6.53
#